data_AF-A0A2T7UHJ5-F1
#
_entry.id   AF-A0A2T7UHJ5-F1
#
_cell.length_a   1.000
_cell.length_b   1.000
_cell.length_c   1.000
_cell.angle_alpha   90.00
_cell.angle_beta   90.00
_cell.angle_gamma   90.00
#
_symmetry.space_group_name_H-M   'P 1'
#
loop_
_entity.id
_entity.type
_entity.pdbx_description
1 polymer ?
#
loop_
_entity_poly.entity_id
_entity_poly.type
_entity_poly.pdbx_seq_one_letter_code
_entity_poly.pdbx_strand_id
1 'polypeptide(L)'
;MTQLTANDLKVRGIAAIESALADQTEATISVRGKDRFVVMDMAQYHYLRECELDAALIQSRADLAAGRAVQESAEAHMARLDALLNKAAH
;
A
#
# COMPACT_ATOMS: atom_id res chain seq x y z
N MET A 1 7.11 -11.13 -15.07
CA MET A 1 7.23 -11.32 -13.62
C MET A 1 7.82 -12.70 -13.36
N THR A 2 9.08 -12.75 -12.95
CA THR A 2 9.75 -14.01 -12.58
C THR A 2 9.06 -14.61 -11.36
N GLN A 3 8.85 -15.93 -11.37
CA GLN A 3 8.31 -16.65 -10.23
C GLN A 3 9.43 -17.39 -9.50
N LEU A 4 9.57 -17.10 -8.21
CA LEU A 4 10.48 -17.78 -7.27
C LEU A 4 9.70 -18.83 -6.49
N THR A 5 10.17 -20.06 -6.51
CA THR A 5 9.60 -21.10 -5.65
C THR A 5 10.19 -21.03 -4.24
N ALA A 6 9.48 -21.56 -3.25
CA ALA A 6 10.04 -21.75 -1.91
C ALA A 6 11.35 -22.59 -1.93
N ASN A 7 11.51 -23.49 -2.90
CA ASN A 7 12.72 -24.29 -3.03
C ASN A 7 13.90 -23.48 -3.57
N ASP A 8 13.67 -22.55 -4.51
CA ASP A 8 14.71 -21.63 -5.00
C ASP A 8 15.32 -20.82 -3.86
N LEU A 9 14.46 -20.25 -3.02
CA LEU A 9 14.88 -19.49 -1.85
C LEU A 9 15.60 -20.37 -0.82
N LYS A 10 15.14 -21.61 -0.62
CA LYS A 10 15.77 -22.56 0.30
C LYS A 10 17.20 -22.93 -0.15
N VAL A 11 17.42 -23.10 -1.45
CA VAL A 11 18.70 -23.58 -2.00
C VAL A 11 19.67 -22.43 -2.27
N ARG A 12 19.19 -21.31 -2.80
CA ARG A 12 20.04 -20.20 -3.28
C ARG A 12 19.98 -18.94 -2.41
N GLY A 13 19.02 -18.83 -1.49
CA GLY A 13 18.88 -17.68 -0.61
C GLY A 13 18.71 -16.37 -1.39
N ILE A 14 19.46 -15.34 -0.99
CA ILE A 14 19.41 -13.98 -1.57
C ILE A 14 19.82 -13.98 -3.05
N ALA A 15 20.75 -14.85 -3.47
CA ALA A 15 21.20 -14.89 -4.86
C ALA A 15 20.08 -15.24 -5.86
N ALA A 16 19.05 -15.99 -5.42
CA ALA A 16 17.86 -16.22 -6.25
C ALA A 16 17.04 -14.94 -6.46
N ILE A 17 16.98 -14.07 -5.45
CA ILE A 17 16.28 -12.78 -5.52
C ILE A 17 17.06 -11.84 -6.43
N GLU A 18 18.37 -11.66 -6.21
CA GLU A 18 19.23 -10.81 -7.05
C GLU A 18 19.15 -11.22 -8.52
N SER A 19 19.23 -12.53 -8.80
CA SER A 19 19.11 -13.04 -10.17
C SER A 19 17.72 -12.82 -10.77
N ALA A 20 16.65 -12.89 -9.96
CA ALA A 20 15.30 -12.66 -10.45
C ALA A 20 15.01 -11.18 -10.73
N LEU A 21 15.68 -10.28 -10.01
CA LEU A 21 15.54 -8.83 -10.12
C LEU A 21 16.57 -8.18 -11.07
N ALA A 22 17.52 -8.94 -11.61
CA ALA A 22 18.54 -8.40 -12.52
C ALA A 22 17.96 -7.69 -13.76
N ASP A 23 16.89 -8.23 -14.33
CA ASP A 23 16.23 -7.71 -15.54
C ASP A 23 14.76 -7.33 -15.30
N GLN A 24 14.25 -7.45 -14.06
CA GLN A 24 12.85 -7.21 -13.73
C GLN A 24 12.73 -6.45 -12.40
N THR A 25 11.77 -5.53 -12.33
CA THR A 25 11.56 -4.69 -11.14
C THR A 25 10.93 -5.45 -9.97
N GLU A 26 10.32 -6.60 -10.23
CA GLU A 26 9.67 -7.44 -9.22
C GLU A 26 9.64 -8.92 -9.60
N ALA A 27 9.58 -9.77 -8.58
CA ALA A 27 9.40 -11.20 -8.69
C ALA A 27 8.36 -11.68 -7.67
N THR A 28 7.59 -12.70 -8.03
CA THR A 28 6.58 -13.29 -7.14
C THR A 28 7.11 -14.56 -6.51
N ILE A 29 6.88 -14.71 -5.20
CA ILE A 29 7.24 -15.90 -4.44
C ILE A 29 5.98 -16.74 -4.24
N SER A 30 6.04 -18.00 -4.68
CA SER A 30 4.95 -18.95 -4.52
C SER A 30 5.18 -19.93 -3.36
N VAL A 31 4.10 -20.20 -2.62
CA VAL A 31 4.06 -21.16 -1.51
C VAL A 31 2.96 -22.19 -1.79
N ARG A 32 3.35 -23.46 -1.88
CA ARG A 32 2.44 -24.57 -2.24
C ARG A 32 1.68 -24.32 -3.56
N GLY A 33 2.38 -23.79 -4.56
CA GLY A 33 1.85 -23.52 -5.90
C GLY A 33 0.95 -22.28 -6.00
N LYS A 34 0.83 -21.48 -4.93
CA LYS A 34 0.08 -20.22 -4.94
C LYS A 34 1.00 -19.04 -4.73
N ASP A 35 0.85 -18.03 -5.57
CA ASP A 35 1.51 -16.74 -5.40
C ASP A 35 1.10 -16.11 -4.07
N ARG A 36 2.08 -15.71 -3.26
CA ARG A 36 1.83 -15.27 -1.89
C ARG A 36 2.57 -13.99 -1.51
N PHE A 37 3.76 -13.77 -2.05
CA PHE A 37 4.55 -12.59 -1.76
C PHE A 37 5.12 -12.02 -3.06
N VAL A 38 5.43 -10.72 -3.04
CA VAL A 38 6.20 -10.06 -4.08
C VAL A 38 7.48 -9.53 -3.45
N VAL A 39 8.59 -9.68 -4.14
CA VAL A 39 9.88 -9.07 -3.80
C VAL A 39 10.29 -8.13 -4.91
N MET A 40 10.84 -6.99 -4.55
CA MET A 40 11.28 -5.92 -5.45
C MET A 40 12.43 -5.15 -4.78
N ASP A 41 13.15 -4.37 -5.57
CA ASP A 41 14.15 -3.45 -5.02
C ASP A 41 13.50 -2.36 -4.18
N MET A 42 14.23 -1.88 -3.17
CA MET A 42 13.75 -0.83 -2.28
C MET A 42 13.38 0.46 -3.04
N ALA A 43 14.13 0.78 -4.10
CA ALA A 43 13.83 1.92 -4.97
C ALA A 43 12.47 1.77 -5.67
N GLN A 44 12.17 0.57 -6.18
CA GLN A 44 10.87 0.28 -6.81
C GLN A 44 9.74 0.34 -5.77
N TYR A 45 9.95 -0.22 -4.58
CA TYR A 45 8.98 -0.13 -3.49
C TYR A 45 8.67 1.32 -3.12
N HIS A 46 9.69 2.17 -2.96
CA HIS A 46 9.50 3.58 -2.66
C HIS A 46 8.76 4.32 -3.76
N TYR A 47 9.10 4.08 -5.03
CA TYR A 47 8.40 4.68 -6.16
C TYR A 47 6.89 4.37 -6.13
N LEU A 48 6.52 3.10 -5.96
CA LEU A 48 5.10 2.71 -5.87
C LEU A 48 4.42 3.35 -4.65
N ARG A 49 5.12 3.41 -3.52
CA ARG A 49 4.61 4.04 -2.30
C ARG A 49 4.36 5.54 -2.49
N GLU A 50 5.25 6.24 -3.19
CA GLU A 50 5.08 7.65 -3.54
C GLU A 50 3.87 7.85 -4.45
N CYS A 51 3.68 7.00 -5.46
CA CYS A 51 2.50 7.04 -6.32
C CYS A 51 1.18 6.89 -5.53
N GLU A 52 1.12 5.98 -4.54
CA GLU A 52 -0.05 5.84 -3.67
C GLU A 52 -0.33 7.12 -2.86
N LEU A 53 0.72 7.76 -2.35
CA LEU A 53 0.60 9.00 -1.59
C LEU A 53 0.13 10.16 -2.47
N ASP A 54 0.65 10.27 -3.69
CA ASP A 54 0.23 11.27 -4.66
C ASP A 54 -1.25 11.11 -5.03
N ALA A 55 -1.70 9.87 -5.23
CA ALA A 55 -3.11 9.58 -5.49
C ALA A 55 -4.00 10.02 -4.31
N ALA A 56 -3.60 9.70 -3.08
CA ALA A 56 -4.32 10.13 -1.88
C ALA A 56 -4.37 11.67 -1.74
N LEU A 57 -3.28 12.36 -2.09
CA LEU A 57 -3.20 13.82 -2.08
C LEU A 57 -4.12 14.44 -3.15
N ILE A 58 -4.12 13.90 -4.37
CA ILE A 58 -5.00 14.34 -5.45
C ILE A 58 -6.47 14.15 -5.05
N GLN A 59 -6.81 13.00 -4.48
CA GLN A 59 -8.15 12.71 -3.98
C GLN A 59 -8.57 13.74 -2.92
N SER A 60 -7.70 13.99 -1.94
CA SER A 60 -7.96 14.97 -0.87
C SER A 60 -8.19 16.38 -1.43
N ARG A 61 -7.39 16.81 -2.40
CA ARG A 61 -7.56 18.11 -3.08
C ARG A 61 -8.88 18.18 -3.86
N ALA A 62 -9.27 17.10 -4.53
CA ALA A 62 -10.53 17.02 -5.24
C ALA A 62 -11.73 17.07 -4.26
N ASP A 63 -11.62 16.44 -3.09
CA ASP A 63 -12.64 16.51 -2.03
C ASP A 63 -12.79 17.94 -1.48
N LEU A 64 -11.67 18.63 -1.24
CA LEU A 64 -11.69 20.06 -0.88
C LEU A 64 -12.36 20.92 -1.95
N ALA A 65 -11.97 20.76 -3.22
CA ALA A 65 -12.52 21.55 -4.33
C ALA A 65 -14.02 21.28 -4.55
N ALA A 66 -14.48 20.06 -4.28
CA ALA A 66 -15.88 19.67 -4.40
C ALA A 66 -16.72 19.96 -3.15
N GLY A 67 -16.15 20.59 -2.11
CA GLY A 67 -16.83 20.87 -0.85
C GLY A 67 -17.16 19.62 -0.03
N ARG A 68 -16.50 18.48 -0.31
CA ARG A 68 -16.62 17.23 0.47
C ARG A 68 -15.70 17.24 1.70
N ALA A 69 -15.55 18.40 2.31
CA ALA A 69 -14.76 18.60 3.52
C ALA A 69 -15.46 19.61 4.42
N VAL A 70 -15.28 19.46 5.73
CA VAL A 70 -15.83 20.36 6.75
C VAL A 70 -14.70 21.19 7.34
N GLN A 71 -14.82 22.51 7.28
CA GLN A 71 -13.95 23.42 8.01
C GLN A 71 -14.64 23.82 9.32
N GLU A 72 -14.07 23.40 10.44
CA GLU A 72 -14.63 23.62 11.77
C GLU A 72 -13.51 23.75 12.82
N SER A 73 -13.82 24.30 14.00
CA SER A 73 -12.86 24.29 15.12
C SER A 73 -12.68 22.88 15.67
N ALA A 74 -11.59 22.64 16.39
CA ALA A 74 -11.36 21.36 17.06
C ALA A 74 -12.50 21.00 18.03
N GLU A 75 -13.05 21.98 18.74
CA GLU A 75 -14.18 21.79 19.67
C GLU A 75 -15.46 21.37 18.93
N ALA A 76 -15.78 22.04 17.82
CA ALA A 76 -16.94 21.69 16.99
C ALA A 76 -16.78 20.30 16.34
N HIS A 77 -15.56 19.95 15.92
CA HIS A 77 -15.23 18.63 15.39
C HIS A 77 -15.52 17.52 16.40
N MET A 78 -15.04 17.68 17.64
CA MET A 78 -15.25 16.70 18.70
C MET A 78 -16.73 16.52 19.02
N ALA A 79 -17.47 17.63 19.17
CA ALA A 79 -18.91 17.58 19.41
C ALA A 79 -19.67 16.85 18.29
N ARG A 80 -19.28 17.05 17.02
CA ARG A 80 -19.86 16.35 15.87
C ARG A 80 -19.55 14.85 15.90
N LEU A 81 -18.32 14.46 16.21
CA LEU A 81 -17.94 13.05 16.33
C LEU A 81 -18.70 12.35 17.45
N ASP A 82 -18.81 12.97 18.63
CA ASP A 82 -19.57 12.43 19.76
C ASP A 82 -21.05 12.20 19.39
N ALA A 83 -21.65 13.18 18.69
CA ALA A 83 -23.03 13.05 18.21
C ALA A 83 -23.20 11.90 17.20
N LEU A 84 -22.23 11.70 16.29
CA LEU A 84 -22.24 10.58 15.33
C LEU A 84 -22.11 9.23 16.01
N LEU A 85 -21.22 9.11 17.00
CA LEU A 85 -21.02 7.88 17.76
C LEU A 85 -22.27 7.49 18.56
N ASN A 86 -22.89 8.46 19.23
CA ASN A 86 -24.13 8.23 19.98
C ASN A 86 -25.30 7.85 19.07
N LYS A 87 -25.36 8.40 17.84
CA LYS A 87 -26.39 8.06 16.86
C LYS A 87 -26.21 6.65 16.27
N ALA A 88 -24.97 6.14 16.20
CA ALA A 88 -24.68 4.79 15.71
C ALA A 88 -24.92 3.70 16.78
N ALA A 89 -25.06 4.09 18.06
CA ALA A 89 -25.31 3.19 19.18
C ALA A 89 -26.82 2.91 19.44
N HIS A 90 -27.70 3.48 18.63
CA HIS A 90 -29.17 3.32 18.66
C HIS A 90 -29.69 2.88 17.30
#